data_AF-A0A538E5X8-F1
#
_entry.id   AF-A0A538E5X8-F1
#
_cell.length_a   1.000
_cell.length_b   1.000
_cell.length_c   1.000
_cell.angle_alpha   90.00
_cell.angle_beta   90.00
_cell.angle_gamma   90.00
#
_symmetry.space_group_name_H-M   'P 1'
#
loop_
_entity.id
_entity.type
_entity.pdbx_description
1 polymer ?
#
loop_
_entity_poly.entity_id
_entity_poly.type
_entity_poly.pdbx_seq_one_letter_code
_entity_poly.pdbx_strand_id
1 'polypeptide(L)'
;MCDGARLDVDAAFEAFSFRAFRVDNGEAVKLLTRRRKRVAALIGNGSYDAAAVVPALAEGRWAVPDRFNFTRDVVEVLARDPKRRALTYLGKDGVIEPRSFFLIAEGAARWATVLRENGVEPGDRILVLAGKTPDWLEVMLAALKVGAVGVPCPETMSASALGIRISVSQAKLVVAGEASRDEIARIAEGPTAVYIEETRARASSLPDEAPTHDTGVRDPAFILTTSGAASGPRGVVHTHGATFAARLAAEHWLDAGPHDAVWCTADASSGAAIWNALLGPWSRGAEIVLHQEPFDPLERLQCIRRLDTTVLCQTPGE
;
A
#
# COMPACT_ATOMS: atom_id res chain seq x y z
N MET A 1 0.08 46.95 19.55
CA MET A 1 0.30 47.35 18.15
C MET A 1 1.26 46.34 17.54
N CYS A 2 0.72 45.31 16.90
CA CYS A 2 1.42 44.49 15.93
C CYS A 2 0.39 44.22 14.84
N ASP A 3 0.61 44.82 13.68
CA ASP A 3 -0.25 44.73 12.51
C ASP A 3 -0.33 43.30 11.99
N GLY A 4 -1.55 42.85 11.74
CA GLY A 4 -1.84 41.62 11.03
C GLY A 4 -1.68 41.84 9.53
N ALA A 5 -0.65 41.26 8.94
CA ALA A 5 -0.64 41.02 7.50
C ALA A 5 -1.49 39.77 7.22
N ARG A 6 -2.78 40.01 6.92
CA ARG A 6 -3.67 39.01 6.30
C ARG A 6 -3.06 38.61 4.96
N LEU A 7 -2.81 37.31 4.78
CA LEU A 7 -2.58 36.74 3.46
C LEU A 7 -3.85 36.94 2.63
N ASP A 8 -3.71 37.65 1.50
CA ASP A 8 -4.77 37.89 0.53
C ASP A 8 -5.05 36.58 -0.22
N VAL A 9 -6.09 35.89 0.22
CA VAL A 9 -6.51 34.58 -0.28
C VAL A 9 -7.04 34.70 -1.73
N ASP A 10 -7.51 35.88 -2.13
CA ASP A 10 -8.04 36.12 -3.48
C ASP A 10 -6.89 36.25 -4.50
N ALA A 11 -5.76 36.84 -4.10
CA ALA A 11 -4.55 36.90 -4.93
C ALA A 11 -3.93 35.51 -5.20
N ALA A 12 -4.08 34.55 -4.28
CA ALA A 12 -3.65 33.17 -4.48
C ALA A 12 -4.60 32.37 -5.40
N PHE A 13 -5.89 32.73 -5.41
CA PHE A 13 -6.90 32.10 -6.26
C PHE A 13 -6.82 32.53 -7.73
N GLU A 14 -6.48 33.79 -8.02
CA GLU A 14 -6.30 34.24 -9.42
C GLU A 14 -5.11 33.58 -10.14
N ALA A 15 -4.11 33.07 -9.41
CA ALA A 15 -2.99 32.32 -9.99
C ALA A 15 -3.37 30.88 -10.41
N PHE A 16 -4.48 30.33 -9.91
CA PHE A 16 -4.95 28.97 -10.19
C PHE A 16 -6.21 28.99 -11.08
N SER A 17 -6.06 29.40 -12.35
CA SER A 17 -7.12 29.18 -13.34
C SER A 17 -7.21 27.70 -13.73
N PHE A 18 -8.09 26.96 -13.08
CA PHE A 18 -8.46 25.59 -13.51
C PHE A 18 -9.24 25.66 -14.82
N ARG A 19 -8.60 25.30 -15.94
CA ARG A 19 -9.32 24.93 -17.16
C ARG A 19 -10.00 23.58 -16.93
N ALA A 20 -11.32 23.56 -16.91
CA ALA A 20 -12.10 22.32 -16.96
C ALA A 20 -11.71 21.51 -18.22
N PHE A 21 -11.10 20.35 -18.03
CA PHE A 21 -10.80 19.41 -19.11
C PHE A 21 -12.11 18.76 -19.58
N ARG A 22 -12.70 19.26 -20.68
CA ARG A 22 -13.55 18.43 -21.54
C ARG A 22 -12.62 17.60 -22.42
N VAL A 23 -12.44 16.33 -22.10
CA VAL A 23 -11.75 15.41 -23.00
C VAL A 23 -12.74 15.03 -24.10
N ASP A 24 -12.50 15.53 -25.30
CA ASP A 24 -13.19 15.10 -26.52
C ASP A 24 -12.87 13.60 -26.77
N ASN A 25 -13.87 12.79 -27.11
CA ASN A 25 -13.73 11.34 -27.29
C ASN A 25 -12.65 11.00 -28.35
N GLY A 26 -12.43 11.88 -29.33
CA GLY A 26 -11.35 11.74 -30.31
C GLY A 26 -9.94 11.95 -29.74
N GLU A 27 -9.77 12.83 -28.76
CA GLU A 27 -8.50 13.07 -28.06
C GLU A 27 -8.18 11.94 -27.07
N ALA A 28 -9.19 11.41 -26.37
CA ALA A 28 -9.05 10.22 -25.52
C ALA A 28 -8.52 9.00 -26.31
N VAL A 29 -9.07 8.75 -27.51
CA VAL A 29 -8.65 7.64 -28.37
C VAL A 29 -7.22 7.84 -28.90
N LYS A 30 -6.82 9.08 -29.24
CA LYS A 30 -5.44 9.40 -29.63
C LYS A 30 -4.47 9.24 -28.47
N LEU A 31 -4.86 9.62 -27.25
CA LEU A 31 -4.07 9.44 -26.03
C LEU A 31 -3.84 7.95 -25.75
N LEU A 32 -4.90 7.13 -25.82
CA LEU A 32 -4.84 5.68 -25.67
C LEU A 32 -3.97 5.02 -26.75
N THR A 33 -4.02 5.51 -27.99
CA THR A 33 -3.22 4.99 -29.11
C THR A 33 -1.73 5.35 -28.97
N ARG A 34 -1.41 6.57 -28.52
CA ARG A 34 -0.03 6.98 -28.20
C ARG A 34 0.53 6.20 -27.01
N ARG A 35 -0.29 5.93 -26.00
CA ARG A 35 0.07 5.08 -24.84
C ARG A 35 0.33 3.64 -25.25
N ARG A 36 -0.52 3.04 -26.10
CA ARG A 36 -0.28 1.70 -26.69
C ARG A 36 1.09 1.60 -27.37
N LYS A 37 1.48 2.62 -28.14
CA LYS A 37 2.82 2.66 -28.78
C LYS A 37 3.97 2.79 -27.77
N ARG A 38 3.78 3.53 -26.67
CA ARG A 38 4.77 3.64 -25.57
C ARG A 38 4.92 2.34 -24.78
N VAL A 39 3.81 1.68 -24.46
CA VAL A 39 3.81 0.37 -23.79
C VAL A 39 4.45 -0.70 -24.68
N ALA A 40 4.14 -0.71 -25.98
CA ALA A 40 4.80 -1.61 -26.93
C ALA A 40 6.33 -1.36 -27.03
N ALA A 41 6.76 -0.09 -26.94
CA ALA A 41 8.19 0.24 -26.91
C ALA A 41 8.88 -0.18 -25.59
N LEU A 42 8.17 -0.14 -24.45
CA LEU A 42 8.65 -0.64 -23.16
C LEU A 42 8.79 -2.18 -23.15
N ILE A 43 7.89 -2.89 -23.84
CA ILE A 43 7.96 -4.35 -24.02
C ILE A 43 9.13 -4.75 -24.95
N GLY A 44 9.40 -3.96 -25.99
CA GLY A 44 10.45 -4.24 -26.98
C GLY A 44 11.90 -4.13 -26.47
N ASN A 45 12.14 -3.50 -25.32
CA ASN A 45 13.48 -3.30 -24.74
C ASN A 45 13.88 -4.34 -23.68
N GLY A 46 13.10 -5.40 -23.48
CA GLY A 46 13.53 -6.60 -22.75
C GLY A 46 13.79 -6.47 -21.24
N SER A 47 13.39 -5.39 -20.57
CA SER A 47 13.67 -5.19 -19.13
C SER A 47 12.45 -5.11 -18.19
N TYR A 48 11.27 -5.56 -18.61
CA TYR A 48 10.08 -5.61 -17.75
C TYR A 48 9.39 -6.97 -17.90
N ASP A 49 9.50 -7.80 -16.86
CA ASP A 49 8.94 -9.15 -16.85
C ASP A 49 7.40 -9.11 -16.86
N ALA A 50 6.80 -9.93 -17.71
CA ALA A 50 5.47 -9.73 -18.29
C ALA A 50 4.31 -9.50 -17.29
N ALA A 51 4.40 -9.95 -16.04
CA ALA A 51 3.31 -9.88 -15.06
C ALA A 51 2.98 -8.44 -14.58
N ALA A 52 3.96 -7.54 -14.53
CA ALA A 52 3.79 -6.15 -14.11
C ALA A 52 3.17 -5.25 -15.21
N VAL A 53 3.04 -5.75 -16.44
CA VAL A 53 2.61 -4.95 -17.60
C VAL A 53 1.41 -5.57 -18.33
N VAL A 54 0.90 -6.73 -17.91
CA VAL A 54 -0.36 -7.25 -18.46
C VAL A 54 -1.49 -6.25 -18.14
N PRO A 55 -2.20 -5.72 -19.15
CA PRO A 55 -3.37 -4.88 -18.93
C PRO A 55 -4.38 -5.64 -18.09
N ALA A 56 -4.92 -5.00 -17.05
CA ALA A 56 -5.99 -5.65 -16.28
C ALA A 56 -7.29 -5.79 -17.09
N LEU A 57 -7.45 -4.99 -18.14
CA LEU A 57 -8.55 -5.08 -19.09
C LEU A 57 -8.02 -5.35 -20.50
N ALA A 58 -8.49 -6.43 -21.12
CA ALA A 58 -8.31 -6.72 -22.53
C ALA A 58 -9.68 -6.86 -23.18
N GLU A 59 -9.96 -6.07 -24.21
CA GLU A 59 -11.24 -6.13 -24.97
C GLU A 59 -12.49 -5.99 -24.07
N GLY A 60 -12.40 -5.17 -23.03
CA GLY A 60 -13.50 -4.93 -22.09
C GLY A 60 -13.74 -6.06 -21.08
N ARG A 61 -12.85 -7.05 -21.00
CA ARG A 61 -12.89 -8.14 -20.02
C ARG A 61 -11.67 -8.09 -19.11
N TRP A 62 -11.86 -8.54 -17.87
CA TRP A 62 -10.78 -8.72 -16.92
C TRP A 62 -9.82 -9.80 -17.42
N ALA A 63 -8.55 -9.42 -17.63
CA ALA A 63 -7.47 -10.32 -18.02
C ALA A 63 -6.60 -10.64 -16.80
N VAL A 64 -7.23 -11.22 -15.78
CA VAL A 64 -6.59 -11.60 -14.52
C VAL A 64 -6.01 -13.02 -14.68
N PRO A 65 -4.71 -13.25 -14.42
CA PRO A 65 -4.11 -14.59 -14.44
C PRO A 65 -4.80 -15.54 -13.47
N ASP A 66 -4.85 -16.85 -13.73
CA ASP A 66 -5.47 -17.79 -12.78
C ASP A 66 -4.68 -17.93 -11.46
N ARG A 67 -3.36 -17.74 -11.55
CA ARG A 67 -2.40 -17.77 -10.44
C ARG A 67 -1.73 -16.41 -10.32
N PHE A 68 -1.86 -15.79 -9.16
CA PHE A 68 -1.26 -14.47 -8.92
C PHE A 68 -1.01 -14.24 -7.44
N ASN A 69 0.21 -13.86 -7.11
CA ASN A 69 0.62 -13.39 -5.79
C ASN A 69 1.31 -12.03 -5.96
N PHE A 70 0.74 -10.97 -5.40
CA PHE A 70 1.25 -9.62 -5.59
C PHE A 70 2.72 -9.47 -5.17
N THR A 71 3.13 -10.14 -4.09
CA THR A 71 4.52 -10.12 -3.62
C THR A 71 5.46 -10.75 -4.65
N ARG A 72 5.12 -11.93 -5.19
CA ARG A 72 5.94 -12.63 -6.20
C ARG A 72 5.92 -11.94 -7.56
N ASP A 73 4.73 -11.62 -8.05
CA ASP A 73 4.52 -11.30 -9.46
C ASP A 73 4.69 -9.80 -9.77
N VAL A 74 4.76 -8.96 -8.74
CA VAL A 74 5.00 -7.52 -8.87
C VAL A 74 6.24 -7.11 -8.09
N VAL A 75 6.25 -7.29 -6.77
CA VAL A 75 7.33 -6.77 -5.91
C VAL A 75 8.66 -7.45 -6.19
N GLU A 76 8.71 -8.78 -6.17
CA GLU A 76 9.95 -9.54 -6.44
C GLU A 76 10.43 -9.40 -7.89
N VAL A 77 9.52 -9.20 -8.85
CA VAL A 77 9.88 -8.88 -10.24
C VAL A 77 10.58 -7.53 -10.32
N LEU A 78 10.03 -6.49 -9.67
CA LEU A 78 10.62 -5.15 -9.64
C LEU A 78 11.92 -5.11 -8.81
N ALA A 79 12.04 -5.98 -7.81
CA ALA A 79 13.22 -6.13 -6.97
C ALA A 79 14.46 -6.65 -7.72
N ARG A 80 14.29 -7.25 -8.92
CA ARG A 80 15.42 -7.68 -9.75
C ARG A 80 16.33 -6.54 -10.20
N ASP A 81 15.80 -5.31 -10.27
CA ASP A 81 16.62 -4.12 -10.32
C ASP A 81 16.83 -3.60 -8.88
N PRO A 82 18.02 -3.79 -8.29
CA PRO A 82 18.27 -3.40 -6.90
C PRO A 82 18.19 -1.89 -6.67
N LYS A 83 18.27 -1.08 -7.73
CA LYS A 83 18.17 0.38 -7.67
C LYS A 83 16.74 0.88 -7.85
N ARG A 84 15.79 0.00 -8.15
CA ARG A 84 14.40 0.38 -8.40
C ARG A 84 13.75 0.90 -7.13
N ARG A 85 13.48 2.19 -7.07
CA ARG A 85 12.81 2.86 -5.93
C ARG A 85 11.42 2.26 -5.72
N ALA A 86 11.13 1.86 -4.49
CA ALA A 86 9.79 1.44 -4.06
C ALA A 86 9.12 2.50 -3.21
N LEU A 87 9.89 3.10 -2.30
CA LEU A 87 9.37 3.95 -1.23
C LEU A 87 10.33 5.11 -0.91
N THR A 88 9.75 6.29 -0.67
CA THR A 88 10.34 7.31 0.20
C THR A 88 9.55 7.34 1.51
N TYR A 89 10.23 7.05 2.61
CA TYR A 89 9.64 7.09 3.95
C TYR A 89 10.11 8.34 4.70
N LEU A 90 9.17 9.10 5.25
CA LEU A 90 9.43 10.18 6.20
C LEU A 90 8.90 9.75 7.57
N GLY A 91 9.83 9.35 8.44
CA GLY A 91 9.54 8.96 9.82
C GLY A 91 9.40 10.15 10.78
N LYS A 92 9.06 9.85 12.04
CA LYS A 92 8.86 10.86 13.10
C LYS A 92 10.14 11.62 13.48
N ASP A 93 11.30 11.06 13.17
CA ASP A 93 12.61 11.67 13.37
C ASP A 93 12.94 12.73 12.30
N GLY A 94 12.06 12.89 11.30
CA GLY A 94 12.23 13.83 10.19
C GLY A 94 13.23 13.36 9.13
N VAL A 95 13.73 12.11 9.24
CA VAL A 95 14.66 11.52 8.29
C VAL A 95 13.89 11.00 7.09
N ILE A 96 14.36 11.38 5.90
CA ILE A 96 13.85 10.88 4.62
C ILE A 96 14.66 9.64 4.25
N GLU A 97 14.01 8.49 4.26
CA GLU A 97 14.63 7.20 3.98
C GLU A 97 14.15 6.65 2.62
N PRO A 98 15.01 6.69 1.60
CA PRO A 98 14.74 6.00 0.34
C PRO A 98 14.91 4.48 0.46
N ARG A 99 13.89 3.69 0.10
CA ARG A 99 13.99 2.22 -0.06
C ARG A 99 13.68 1.72 -1.47
N SER A 100 14.40 0.69 -1.91
CA SER A 100 14.18 0.00 -3.18
C SER A 100 13.23 -1.19 -3.03
N PHE A 101 12.66 -1.67 -4.15
CA PHE A 101 11.86 -2.90 -4.16
C PHE A 101 12.66 -4.10 -3.66
N PHE A 102 13.98 -4.11 -3.90
CA PHE A 102 14.89 -5.12 -3.37
C PHE A 102 14.85 -5.19 -1.83
N LEU A 103 15.07 -4.07 -1.14
CA LEU A 103 15.04 -4.03 0.33
C LEU A 103 13.66 -4.40 0.88
N ILE A 104 12.58 -3.96 0.22
CA ILE A 104 11.21 -4.31 0.61
C ILE A 104 10.94 -5.80 0.44
N ALA A 105 11.45 -6.43 -0.63
CA ALA A 105 11.30 -7.86 -0.85
C ALA A 105 12.05 -8.70 0.19
N GLU A 106 13.27 -8.30 0.56
CA GLU A 106 14.04 -8.94 1.64
C GLU A 106 13.33 -8.83 2.99
N GLY A 107 12.81 -7.64 3.32
CA GLY A 107 12.01 -7.42 4.52
C GLY A 107 10.78 -8.32 4.56
N ALA A 108 10.03 -8.39 3.45
CA ALA A 108 8.88 -9.28 3.31
C ALA A 108 9.24 -10.78 3.44
N ALA A 109 10.41 -11.19 2.96
CA ALA A 109 10.89 -12.57 3.11
C ALA A 109 11.25 -12.92 4.55
N ARG A 110 11.92 -12.00 5.27
CA ARG A 110 12.24 -12.14 6.70
C ARG A 110 10.96 -12.24 7.51
N TRP A 111 9.99 -11.36 7.26
CA TRP A 111 8.68 -11.42 7.90
C TRP A 111 7.92 -12.69 7.54
N ALA A 112 7.99 -13.19 6.31
CA ALA A 112 7.36 -14.46 5.93
C ALA A 112 7.93 -15.65 6.73
N THR A 113 9.22 -15.60 7.08
CA THR A 113 9.84 -16.58 8.00
C THR A 113 9.26 -16.45 9.40
N VAL A 114 9.19 -15.23 9.96
CA VAL A 114 8.58 -14.98 11.28
C VAL A 114 7.14 -15.49 11.35
N LEU A 115 6.34 -15.24 10.32
CA LEU A 115 4.95 -15.69 10.26
C LEU A 115 4.86 -17.22 10.31
N ARG A 116 5.69 -17.92 9.53
CA ARG A 116 5.73 -19.40 9.53
C ARG A 116 6.18 -19.97 10.86
N GLU A 117 7.17 -19.35 11.50
CA GLU A 117 7.64 -19.77 12.83
C GLU A 117 6.57 -19.59 13.92
N ASN A 118 5.67 -18.63 13.74
CA ASN A 118 4.46 -18.46 14.56
C ASN A 118 3.28 -19.34 14.11
N GLY A 119 3.54 -20.33 13.24
CA GLY A 119 2.57 -21.34 12.82
C GLY A 119 1.51 -20.82 11.86
N VAL A 120 1.72 -19.69 11.17
CA VAL A 120 0.80 -19.19 10.14
C VAL A 120 0.79 -20.12 8.93
N GLU A 121 -0.41 -20.50 8.49
CA GLU A 121 -0.65 -21.33 7.32
C GLU A 121 -1.44 -20.54 6.25
N PRO A 122 -1.46 -20.99 4.99
CA PRO A 122 -2.29 -20.37 3.96
C PRO A 122 -3.77 -20.28 4.38
N GLY A 123 -4.39 -19.11 4.16
CA GLY A 123 -5.75 -18.80 4.60
C GLY A 123 -5.85 -18.24 6.03
N ASP A 124 -4.76 -18.23 6.80
CA ASP A 124 -4.76 -17.58 8.12
C ASP A 124 -4.88 -16.07 8.03
N ARG A 125 -5.60 -15.45 8.98
CA ARG A 125 -5.76 -13.98 9.02
C ARG A 125 -4.75 -13.39 9.98
N ILE A 126 -4.03 -12.38 9.51
CA ILE A 126 -3.01 -11.67 10.29
C ILE A 126 -3.44 -10.23 10.43
N LEU A 127 -3.68 -9.81 11.66
CA LEU A 127 -4.07 -8.45 11.97
C LEU A 127 -2.81 -7.60 12.16
N VAL A 128 -2.72 -6.47 11.45
CA VAL A 128 -1.51 -5.63 11.41
C VAL A 128 -1.80 -4.23 11.96
N LEU A 129 -1.17 -3.87 13.09
CA LEU A 129 -1.25 -2.55 13.74
C LEU A 129 0.12 -1.86 13.73
N ALA A 130 0.55 -1.36 12.58
CA ALA A 130 1.94 -0.91 12.38
C ALA A 130 2.05 0.53 11.85
N GLY A 131 0.93 1.24 11.73
CA GLY A 131 0.89 2.58 11.14
C GLY A 131 1.39 2.61 9.69
N LYS A 132 1.75 3.79 9.21
CA LYS A 132 2.33 4.01 7.87
C LYS A 132 3.85 3.83 7.90
N THR A 133 4.30 2.63 8.25
CA THR A 133 5.73 2.30 8.34
C THR A 133 6.15 1.37 7.20
N PRO A 134 7.45 1.27 6.90
CA PRO A 134 7.93 0.23 6.00
C PRO A 134 7.59 -1.19 6.48
N ASP A 135 7.62 -1.45 7.80
CA ASP A 135 7.27 -2.76 8.35
C ASP A 135 5.81 -3.12 8.09
N TRP A 136 4.90 -2.14 8.10
CA TRP A 136 3.52 -2.38 7.67
C TRP A 136 3.48 -2.95 6.25
N LEU A 137 4.23 -2.37 5.30
CA LEU A 137 4.30 -2.87 3.93
C LEU A 137 4.89 -4.29 3.88
N GLU A 138 6.03 -4.49 4.55
CA GLU A 138 6.76 -5.75 4.55
C GLU A 138 5.91 -6.88 5.17
N VAL A 139 5.22 -6.63 6.28
CA VAL A 139 4.31 -7.60 6.92
C VAL A 139 3.11 -7.91 6.04
N MET A 140 2.51 -6.90 5.39
CA MET A 140 1.38 -7.10 4.49
C MET A 140 1.79 -7.93 3.26
N LEU A 141 2.97 -7.67 2.70
CA LEU A 141 3.55 -8.47 1.63
C LEU A 141 3.92 -9.89 2.09
N ALA A 142 4.44 -10.03 3.31
CA ALA A 142 4.76 -11.32 3.92
C ALA A 142 3.50 -12.18 4.11
N ALA A 143 2.39 -11.57 4.53
CA ALA A 143 1.10 -12.24 4.64
C ALA A 143 0.69 -12.85 3.28
N LEU A 144 0.69 -12.04 2.22
CA LEU A 144 0.42 -12.55 0.86
C LEU A 144 1.43 -13.62 0.45
N LYS A 145 2.72 -13.43 0.75
CA LYS A 145 3.80 -14.36 0.42
C LYS A 145 3.61 -15.73 1.05
N VAL A 146 3.07 -15.82 2.26
CA VAL A 146 2.77 -17.11 2.92
C VAL A 146 1.38 -17.65 2.56
N GLY A 147 0.60 -16.95 1.74
CA GLY A 147 -0.77 -17.30 1.39
C GLY A 147 -1.79 -16.95 2.47
N ALA A 148 -1.39 -16.15 3.46
CA ALA A 148 -2.25 -15.63 4.50
C ALA A 148 -2.96 -14.35 4.04
N VAL A 149 -3.93 -13.93 4.85
CA VAL A 149 -4.83 -12.81 4.59
C VAL A 149 -4.44 -11.65 5.49
N GLY A 150 -4.02 -10.53 4.91
CA GLY A 150 -3.68 -9.32 5.65
C GLY A 150 -4.92 -8.57 6.13
N VAL A 151 -4.95 -8.18 7.41
CA VAL A 151 -6.05 -7.42 8.02
C VAL A 151 -5.48 -6.14 8.62
N PRO A 152 -5.30 -5.08 7.82
CA PRO A 152 -4.68 -3.85 8.30
C PRO A 152 -5.64 -3.10 9.24
N CYS A 153 -5.10 -2.60 10.35
CA CYS A 153 -5.84 -1.87 11.38
C CYS A 153 -5.07 -0.60 11.79
N PRO A 154 -5.77 0.48 12.18
CA PRO A 154 -5.13 1.66 12.77
C PRO A 154 -4.28 1.29 13.99
N GLU A 155 -3.11 1.92 14.13
CA GLU A 155 -2.20 1.70 15.27
C GLU A 155 -2.78 2.18 16.61
N THR A 156 -3.69 3.16 16.58
CA THR A 156 -4.28 3.82 17.75
C THR A 156 -5.60 3.19 18.21
N MET A 157 -5.87 1.94 17.82
CA MET A 157 -7.13 1.27 18.13
C MET A 157 -7.23 0.89 19.62
N SER A 158 -8.37 1.17 20.25
CA SER A 158 -8.64 0.71 21.62
C SER A 158 -8.77 -0.81 21.70
N ALA A 159 -8.50 -1.39 22.87
CA ALA A 159 -8.66 -2.81 23.16
C ALA A 159 -10.06 -3.34 22.78
N SER A 160 -11.11 -2.56 23.05
CA SER A 160 -12.49 -2.92 22.71
C SER A 160 -12.72 -3.00 21.19
N ALA A 161 -12.23 -2.01 20.44
CA ALA A 161 -12.33 -2.01 18.98
C ALA A 161 -11.47 -3.11 18.35
N LEU A 162 -10.29 -3.37 18.92
CA LEU A 162 -9.39 -4.43 18.47
C LEU A 162 -9.98 -5.81 18.72
N GLY A 163 -10.60 -6.05 19.88
CA GLY A 163 -11.34 -7.28 20.15
C GLY A 163 -12.45 -7.56 19.12
N ILE A 164 -13.17 -6.51 18.70
CA ILE A 164 -14.15 -6.63 17.60
C ILE A 164 -13.46 -7.01 16.28
N ARG A 165 -12.31 -6.42 15.94
CA ARG A 165 -11.56 -6.76 14.72
C ARG A 165 -11.04 -8.18 14.73
N ILE A 166 -10.50 -8.63 15.85
CA ILE A 166 -10.06 -10.02 16.05
C ILE A 166 -11.24 -10.97 15.84
N SER A 167 -12.40 -10.67 16.44
CA SER A 167 -13.61 -11.50 16.28
C SER A 167 -14.13 -11.50 14.84
N VAL A 168 -14.22 -10.34 14.18
CA VAL A 168 -14.74 -10.25 12.80
C VAL A 168 -13.82 -10.94 11.79
N SER A 169 -12.49 -10.84 11.97
CA SER A 169 -11.51 -11.45 11.07
C SER A 169 -11.14 -12.89 11.46
N GLN A 170 -11.48 -13.30 12.68
CA GLN A 170 -10.96 -14.52 13.30
C GLN A 170 -9.42 -14.54 13.26
N ALA A 171 -8.73 -13.44 13.53
CA ALA A 171 -7.26 -13.37 13.38
C ALA A 171 -6.54 -14.48 14.17
N LYS A 172 -5.57 -15.14 13.53
CA LYS A 172 -4.69 -16.13 14.17
C LYS A 172 -3.49 -15.48 14.86
N LEU A 173 -3.02 -14.37 14.30
CA LEU A 173 -1.87 -13.63 14.78
C LEU A 173 -2.15 -12.13 14.70
N VAL A 174 -1.59 -11.39 15.67
CA VAL A 174 -1.49 -9.94 15.63
C VAL A 174 -0.02 -9.57 15.44
N VAL A 175 0.28 -8.74 14.45
CA VAL A 175 1.57 -8.07 14.30
C VAL A 175 1.37 -6.59 14.61
N ALA A 176 2.10 -6.06 15.58
CA ALA A 176 1.86 -4.72 16.08
C ALA A 176 3.15 -3.96 16.34
N GLY A 177 3.09 -2.63 16.25
CA GLY A 177 4.12 -1.77 16.84
C GLY A 177 3.99 -1.73 18.36
N GLU A 178 5.07 -1.35 19.03
CA GLU A 178 5.16 -1.25 20.50
C GLU A 178 4.06 -0.39 21.11
N ALA A 179 3.65 0.68 20.41
CA ALA A 179 2.62 1.62 20.85
C ALA A 179 1.24 0.96 21.10
N SER A 180 0.95 -0.18 20.48
CA SER A 180 -0.32 -0.90 20.67
C SER A 180 -0.27 -1.96 21.79
N ARG A 181 0.88 -2.17 22.44
CA ARG A 181 1.09 -3.24 23.44
C ARG A 181 0.07 -3.18 24.58
N ASP A 182 -0.13 -2.00 25.15
CA ASP A 182 -1.03 -1.83 26.30
C ASP A 182 -2.49 -2.12 25.93
N GLU A 183 -2.92 -1.74 24.72
CA GLU A 183 -4.28 -2.04 24.25
C GLU A 183 -4.44 -3.53 23.94
N ILE A 184 -3.42 -4.19 23.38
CA ILE A 184 -3.41 -5.64 23.14
C ILE A 184 -3.46 -6.40 24.47
N ALA A 185 -2.68 -6.01 25.46
CA ALA A 185 -2.62 -6.67 26.77
C ALA A 185 -3.95 -6.60 27.56
N ARG A 186 -4.82 -5.62 27.25
CA ARG A 186 -6.16 -5.50 27.85
C ARG A 186 -7.18 -6.45 27.22
N ILE A 187 -6.85 -7.16 26.14
CA ILE A 187 -7.72 -8.14 25.51
C ILE A 187 -7.56 -9.46 26.28
N ALA A 188 -8.61 -9.85 27.00
CA ALA A 188 -8.57 -11.04 27.88
C ALA A 188 -8.30 -12.35 27.12
N GLU A 189 -8.86 -12.49 25.91
CA GLU A 189 -8.68 -13.66 25.04
C GLU A 189 -8.43 -13.17 23.61
N GLY A 190 -7.27 -13.50 23.07
CA GLY A 190 -6.86 -13.06 21.74
C GLY A 190 -5.73 -13.91 21.16
N PRO A 191 -5.45 -13.75 19.86
CA PRO A 191 -4.31 -14.40 19.22
C PRO A 191 -2.99 -13.93 19.82
N THR A 192 -1.94 -14.72 19.56
CA THR A 192 -0.56 -14.32 19.88
C THR A 192 -0.22 -13.00 19.19
N ALA A 193 0.48 -12.12 19.91
CA ALA A 193 0.98 -10.86 19.40
C ALA A 193 2.50 -10.94 19.15
N VAL A 194 2.93 -10.45 18.01
CA VAL A 194 4.34 -10.27 17.62
C VAL A 194 4.60 -8.79 17.45
N TYR A 195 5.62 -8.27 18.16
CA TYR A 195 5.94 -6.85 18.14
C TYR A 195 7.06 -6.54 17.14
N ILE A 196 6.88 -5.50 16.33
CA ILE A 196 7.76 -5.14 15.22
C ILE A 196 9.16 -4.81 15.70
N GLU A 197 9.28 -3.99 16.74
CA GLU A 197 10.54 -3.50 17.27
C GLU A 197 11.40 -4.64 17.85
N GLU A 198 10.77 -5.57 18.58
CA GLU A 198 11.42 -6.79 19.10
C GLU A 198 11.85 -7.71 17.96
N THR A 199 11.00 -7.82 16.93
CA THR A 199 11.25 -8.69 15.79
C THR A 199 12.34 -8.15 14.90
N ARG A 200 12.46 -6.83 14.70
CA ARG A 200 13.47 -6.23 13.81
C ARG A 200 14.89 -6.63 14.20
N ALA A 201 15.19 -6.65 15.49
CA ALA A 201 16.49 -7.05 16.01
C ALA A 201 16.85 -8.47 15.56
N ARG A 202 15.90 -9.40 15.67
CA ARG A 202 16.05 -10.82 15.25
C ARG A 202 15.98 -11.01 13.74
N ALA A 203 15.09 -10.29 13.05
CA ALA A 203 14.80 -10.44 11.63
C ALA A 203 16.00 -10.16 10.75
N SER A 204 16.94 -9.31 11.21
CA SER A 204 18.22 -9.05 10.55
C SER A 204 19.08 -10.31 10.32
N SER A 205 18.87 -11.37 11.11
CA SER A 205 19.55 -12.67 10.99
C SER A 205 18.74 -13.73 10.23
N LEU A 206 17.47 -13.46 9.93
CA LEU A 206 16.61 -14.37 9.19
C LEU A 206 16.94 -14.35 7.69
N PRO A 207 16.60 -15.41 6.95
CA PRO A 207 16.71 -15.42 5.50
C PRO A 207 15.99 -14.24 4.85
N ASP A 208 16.68 -13.57 3.95
CA ASP A 208 16.18 -12.52 3.05
C ASP A 208 15.51 -13.08 1.78
N GLU A 209 15.50 -14.40 1.64
CA GLU A 209 14.71 -15.14 0.66
C GLU A 209 13.79 -16.13 1.37
N ALA A 210 12.55 -16.24 0.88
CA ALA A 210 11.59 -17.20 1.37
C ALA A 210 10.69 -17.69 0.23
N PRO A 211 10.18 -18.93 0.27
CA PRO A 211 9.26 -19.41 -0.76
C PRO A 211 7.97 -18.59 -0.73
N THR A 212 7.38 -18.35 -1.90
CA THR A 212 6.06 -17.72 -2.03
C THR A 212 5.00 -18.79 -2.26
N HIS A 213 3.92 -18.75 -1.49
CA HIS A 213 2.76 -19.60 -1.70
C HIS A 213 2.13 -19.27 -3.05
N ASP A 214 1.87 -20.31 -3.85
CA ASP A 214 1.22 -20.15 -5.12
C ASP A 214 -0.29 -19.96 -4.90
N THR A 215 -0.77 -18.72 -5.04
CA THR A 215 -2.14 -18.32 -4.75
C THR A 215 -2.97 -18.26 -6.02
N GLY A 216 -4.20 -18.77 -5.96
CA GLY A 216 -5.22 -18.59 -6.98
C GLY A 216 -5.88 -17.22 -6.83
N VAL A 217 -6.42 -16.69 -7.92
CA VAL A 217 -7.01 -15.34 -7.90
C VAL A 217 -8.33 -15.20 -7.14
N ARG A 218 -8.92 -16.34 -6.76
CA ARG A 218 -10.07 -16.39 -5.86
C ARG A 218 -9.68 -16.55 -4.39
N ASP A 219 -8.42 -16.81 -4.09
CA ASP A 219 -7.95 -16.95 -2.72
C ASP A 219 -8.01 -15.57 -2.03
N PRO A 220 -8.42 -15.51 -0.75
CA PRO A 220 -8.41 -14.27 0.01
C PRO A 220 -7.01 -13.68 0.16
N ALA A 221 -6.88 -12.36 0.00
CA ALA A 221 -5.65 -11.60 0.14
C ALA A 221 -5.74 -10.59 1.29
N PHE A 222 -6.88 -9.89 1.41
CA PHE A 222 -7.09 -8.88 2.44
C PHE A 222 -8.49 -8.97 3.05
N ILE A 223 -8.61 -8.55 4.31
CA ILE A 223 -9.90 -8.20 4.92
C ILE A 223 -9.86 -6.73 5.32
N LEU A 224 -10.71 -5.92 4.71
CA LEU A 224 -10.88 -4.52 5.08
C LEU A 224 -12.17 -4.37 5.87
N THR A 225 -12.09 -3.79 7.07
CA THR A 225 -13.28 -3.64 7.91
C THR A 225 -13.97 -2.32 7.63
N THR A 226 -15.27 -2.37 7.42
CA THR A 226 -16.11 -1.17 7.27
C THR A 226 -16.91 -0.92 8.55
N SER A 227 -17.19 0.35 8.84
CA SER A 227 -18.20 0.75 9.83
C SER A 227 -19.59 0.39 9.31
N GLY A 228 -19.95 -0.88 9.40
CA GLY A 228 -21.27 -1.34 8.99
C GLY A 228 -22.38 -0.56 9.71
N ALA A 229 -23.40 -0.13 8.97
CA ALA A 229 -24.60 0.47 9.57
C ALA A 229 -25.33 -0.55 10.44
N ALA A 230 -25.96 -0.09 11.53
CA ALA A 230 -26.87 -0.77 12.50
C ALA A 230 -26.41 -2.12 13.12
N SER A 231 -25.71 -3.00 12.40
CA SER A 231 -25.29 -4.34 12.82
C SER A 231 -23.83 -4.42 13.27
N GLY A 232 -23.13 -3.30 13.40
CA GLY A 232 -21.72 -3.25 13.74
C GLY A 232 -20.76 -3.53 12.57
N PRO A 233 -19.43 -3.55 12.84
CA PRO A 233 -18.41 -3.64 11.81
C PRO A 233 -18.44 -4.96 11.01
N ARG A 234 -18.15 -4.89 9.71
CA ARG A 234 -18.11 -6.06 8.81
C ARG A 234 -16.78 -6.14 8.07
N GLY A 235 -16.22 -7.33 7.98
CA GLY A 235 -15.04 -7.62 7.17
C GLY A 235 -15.42 -7.82 5.71
N VAL A 236 -14.81 -7.05 4.82
CA VAL A 236 -14.92 -7.21 3.36
C VAL A 236 -13.69 -7.98 2.89
N VAL A 237 -13.93 -9.19 2.37
CA VAL A 237 -12.87 -10.05 1.84
C VAL A 237 -12.52 -9.62 0.42
N HIS A 238 -11.25 -9.35 0.18
CA HIS A 238 -10.69 -9.08 -1.15
C HIS A 238 -9.76 -10.22 -1.54
N THR A 239 -9.85 -10.66 -2.79
CA THR A 239 -9.04 -11.78 -3.28
C THR A 239 -7.74 -11.31 -3.92
N HIS A 240 -6.83 -12.25 -4.21
CA HIS A 240 -5.63 -11.98 -5.01
C HIS A 240 -5.95 -11.38 -6.39
N GLY A 241 -7.08 -11.72 -7.00
CA GLY A 241 -7.53 -11.06 -8.23
C GLY A 241 -7.82 -9.57 -8.06
N ALA A 242 -8.32 -9.14 -6.89
CA ALA A 242 -8.54 -7.73 -6.59
C ALA A 242 -7.22 -6.96 -6.48
N THR A 243 -6.16 -7.59 -5.95
CA THR A 243 -4.82 -6.97 -5.88
C THR A 243 -4.20 -6.78 -7.24
N PHE A 244 -4.44 -7.71 -8.18
CA PHE A 244 -4.10 -7.52 -9.58
C PHE A 244 -4.88 -6.36 -10.20
N ALA A 245 -6.20 -6.32 -9.99
CA ALA A 245 -7.10 -5.32 -10.57
C ALA A 245 -6.79 -3.88 -10.14
N ALA A 246 -6.18 -3.68 -8.97
CA ALA A 246 -5.79 -2.39 -8.41
C ALA A 246 -4.98 -1.52 -9.39
N ARG A 247 -4.21 -2.15 -10.30
CA ARG A 247 -3.41 -1.47 -11.33
C ARG A 247 -4.22 -0.53 -12.22
N LEU A 248 -5.52 -0.79 -12.42
CA LEU A 248 -6.37 0.06 -13.25
C LEU A 248 -6.52 1.47 -12.67
N ALA A 249 -6.62 1.59 -11.35
CA ALA A 249 -6.68 2.89 -10.70
C ALA A 249 -5.39 3.68 -10.96
N ALA A 250 -4.23 3.02 -10.84
CA ALA A 250 -2.96 3.65 -11.16
C ALA A 250 -2.80 4.00 -12.65
N GLU A 251 -3.29 3.15 -13.56
CA GLU A 251 -3.16 3.36 -15.01
C GLU A 251 -4.10 4.46 -15.56
N HIS A 252 -5.34 4.52 -15.08
CA HIS A 252 -6.38 5.35 -15.69
C HIS A 252 -6.83 6.53 -14.84
N TRP A 253 -6.67 6.45 -13.52
CA TRP A 253 -7.05 7.55 -12.64
C TRP A 253 -5.85 8.36 -12.15
N LEU A 254 -4.85 7.70 -11.55
CA LEU A 254 -3.64 8.38 -11.07
C LEU A 254 -2.69 8.73 -12.21
N ASP A 255 -2.76 7.99 -13.33
CA ASP A 255 -1.78 8.05 -14.42
C ASP A 255 -0.32 7.83 -13.96
N ALA A 256 -0.15 7.04 -12.90
CA ALA A 256 1.14 6.80 -12.28
C ALA A 256 1.96 5.77 -13.06
N GLY A 257 3.25 6.03 -13.18
CA GLY A 257 4.19 5.14 -13.84
C GLY A 257 5.58 5.11 -13.21
N PRO A 258 6.55 4.51 -13.91
CA PRO A 258 7.88 4.24 -13.38
C PRO A 258 8.72 5.43 -12.91
N HIS A 259 8.29 6.66 -13.20
CA HIS A 259 9.01 7.90 -12.89
C HIS A 259 8.23 8.78 -11.91
N ASP A 260 7.13 8.27 -11.36
CA ASP A 260 6.28 8.99 -10.42
C ASP A 260 6.54 8.57 -8.98
N ALA A 261 6.37 9.53 -8.07
CA ALA A 261 6.29 9.32 -6.63
C ALA A 261 4.85 9.63 -6.19
N VAL A 262 4.11 8.59 -5.82
CA VAL A 262 2.69 8.66 -5.46
C VAL A 262 2.56 8.77 -3.95
N TRP A 263 1.98 9.87 -3.47
CA TRP A 263 1.63 10.04 -2.07
C TRP A 263 0.12 9.90 -1.87
N CYS A 264 -0.31 8.79 -1.28
CA CYS A 264 -1.67 8.65 -0.78
C CYS A 264 -1.69 8.88 0.73
N THR A 265 -2.50 9.84 1.16
CA THR A 265 -2.49 10.36 2.55
C THR A 265 -3.42 9.60 3.48
N ALA A 266 -4.27 8.73 2.93
CA ALA A 266 -5.22 7.94 3.70
C ALA A 266 -4.52 7.01 4.69
N ASP A 267 -5.18 6.71 5.82
CA ASP A 267 -4.64 5.82 6.85
C ASP A 267 -4.27 4.42 6.29
N ALA A 268 -3.23 3.79 6.84
CA ALA A 268 -2.72 2.48 6.38
C ALA A 268 -3.78 1.37 6.40
N SER A 269 -4.80 1.48 7.26
CA SER A 269 -5.92 0.53 7.31
C SER A 269 -7.05 0.79 6.31
N SER A 270 -7.02 1.93 5.63
CA SER A 270 -8.06 2.30 4.68
C SER A 270 -7.91 1.56 3.36
N GLY A 271 -9.04 1.26 2.72
CA GLY A 271 -9.02 0.74 1.34
C GLY A 271 -8.33 1.71 0.38
N ALA A 272 -8.46 3.03 0.59
CA ALA A 272 -7.77 4.03 -0.23
C ALA A 272 -6.24 3.87 -0.16
N ALA A 273 -5.65 3.66 1.02
CA ALA A 273 -4.21 3.41 1.14
C ALA A 273 -3.80 2.09 0.48
N ILE A 274 -4.56 1.02 0.69
CA ILE A 274 -4.26 -0.28 0.07
C ILE A 274 -4.30 -0.20 -1.46
N TRP A 275 -5.31 0.44 -2.05
CA TRP A 275 -5.45 0.51 -3.51
C TRP A 275 -4.57 1.59 -4.16
N ASN A 276 -4.53 2.79 -3.58
CA ASN A 276 -3.93 3.96 -4.20
C ASN A 276 -2.54 4.33 -3.64
N ALA A 277 -2.15 3.81 -2.48
CA ALA A 277 -0.78 3.92 -1.97
C ALA A 277 0.03 2.68 -2.34
N LEU A 278 -0.50 1.49 -2.07
CA LEU A 278 0.27 0.24 -2.16
C LEU A 278 0.12 -0.45 -3.53
N LEU A 279 -1.06 -1.01 -3.80
CA LEU A 279 -1.20 -2.02 -4.86
C LEU A 279 -1.18 -1.41 -6.27
N GLY A 280 -1.90 -0.30 -6.47
CA GLY A 280 -1.97 0.38 -7.75
C GLY A 280 -0.60 0.91 -8.23
N PRO A 281 0.03 1.85 -7.49
CA PRO A 281 1.30 2.45 -7.89
C PRO A 281 2.41 1.42 -8.14
N TRP A 282 2.60 0.45 -7.21
CA TRP A 282 3.62 -0.58 -7.38
C TRP A 282 3.32 -1.53 -8.55
N SER A 283 2.04 -1.80 -8.88
CA SER A 283 1.70 -2.54 -10.12
C SER A 283 2.16 -1.82 -11.39
N ARG A 284 2.40 -0.50 -11.32
CA ARG A 284 2.92 0.33 -12.41
C ARG A 284 4.41 0.64 -12.24
N GLY A 285 5.02 0.07 -11.21
CA GLY A 285 6.40 0.33 -10.80
C GLY A 285 6.63 1.69 -10.17
N ALA A 286 5.62 2.52 -9.94
CA ALA A 286 5.80 3.84 -9.35
C ALA A 286 6.38 3.74 -7.94
N GLU A 287 7.13 4.76 -7.53
CA GLU A 287 7.54 4.94 -6.15
C GLU A 287 6.34 5.41 -5.32
N ILE A 288 6.29 5.03 -4.05
CA ILE A 288 5.26 5.50 -3.11
C ILE A 288 5.90 6.37 -2.03
N VAL A 289 5.12 7.26 -1.45
CA VAL A 289 5.55 8.10 -0.33
C VAL A 289 4.76 7.70 0.92
N LEU A 290 5.48 7.33 1.99
CA LEU A 290 4.90 7.16 3.31
C LEU A 290 5.38 8.27 4.24
N HIS A 291 4.44 8.88 4.94
CA HIS A 291 4.68 9.89 5.96
C HIS A 291 3.91 9.46 7.20
N GLN A 292 4.63 9.29 8.30
CA GLN A 292 4.07 8.72 9.52
C GLN A 292 3.34 9.75 10.38
N GLU A 293 3.72 11.03 10.30
CA GLU A 293 3.13 12.05 11.17
C GLU A 293 1.67 12.37 10.81
N PRO A 294 0.88 12.86 11.79
CA PRO A 294 -0.47 13.35 11.55
C PRO A 294 -0.51 14.48 10.50
N PHE A 295 -1.71 14.79 10.03
CA PHE A 295 -1.91 15.90 9.10
C PHE A 295 -1.65 17.25 9.77
N ASP A 296 -0.63 17.96 9.29
CA ASP A 296 -0.44 19.40 9.47
C ASP A 296 -0.38 20.07 8.08
N PRO A 297 -1.17 21.12 7.81
CA PRO A 297 -1.27 21.71 6.47
C PRO A 297 0.02 22.40 6.01
N LEU A 298 0.79 23.03 6.92
CA LEU A 298 2.03 23.72 6.56
C LEU A 298 3.15 22.71 6.29
N GLU A 299 3.27 21.71 7.15
CA GLU A 299 4.18 20.59 6.96
C GLU A 299 3.84 19.86 5.65
N ARG A 300 2.56 19.62 5.36
CA ARG A 300 2.13 18.93 4.12
C ARG A 300 2.66 19.61 2.87
N LEU A 301 2.48 20.93 2.76
CA LEU A 301 2.95 21.71 1.61
C LEU A 301 4.48 21.65 1.48
N GLN A 302 5.20 21.65 2.60
CA GLN A 302 6.65 21.50 2.62
C GLN A 302 7.07 20.09 2.20
N CYS A 303 6.39 19.06 2.70
CA CYS A 303 6.66 17.66 2.39
C CYS A 303 6.42 17.33 0.93
N ILE A 304 5.40 17.89 0.27
CA ILE A 304 5.18 17.68 -1.17
C ILE A 304 6.45 18.02 -1.97
N ARG A 305 7.13 19.13 -1.62
CA ARG A 305 8.39 19.53 -2.27
C ARG A 305 9.57 18.69 -1.80
N ARG A 306 9.69 18.44 -0.48
CA ARG A 306 10.83 17.72 0.11
C ARG A 306 10.89 16.25 -0.30
N LEU A 307 9.75 15.65 -0.58
CA LEU A 307 9.59 14.23 -0.92
C LEU A 307 9.46 14.01 -2.44
N ASP A 308 9.68 15.06 -3.25
CA ASP A 308 9.57 15.03 -4.71
C ASP A 308 8.28 14.35 -5.21
N THR A 309 7.16 14.58 -4.53
CA THR A 309 5.87 13.96 -4.84
C THR A 309 5.36 14.45 -6.20
N THR A 310 5.08 13.53 -7.12
CA THR A 310 4.55 13.87 -8.45
C THR A 310 3.04 13.65 -8.56
N VAL A 311 2.48 12.73 -7.75
CA VAL A 311 1.05 12.43 -7.70
C VAL A 311 0.57 12.44 -6.25
N LEU A 312 -0.36 13.34 -5.91
CA LEU A 312 -0.97 13.42 -4.59
C LEU A 312 -2.41 12.89 -4.62
N CYS A 313 -2.72 11.94 -3.74
CA CYS A 313 -4.05 11.38 -3.53
C CYS A 313 -4.47 11.60 -2.07
N GLN A 314 -5.39 12.53 -1.84
CA GLN A 314 -5.81 12.91 -0.49
C GLN A 314 -7.32 13.04 -0.36
N THR A 315 -7.80 13.05 0.88
CA THR A 315 -9.23 13.27 1.15
C THR A 315 -9.58 14.75 0.98
N PRO A 316 -10.85 15.11 0.69
CA PRO A 316 -11.24 16.53 0.55
C PRO A 316 -11.08 17.38 1.82
N GLY A 317 -10.88 16.75 2.99
CA GLY A 317 -10.70 17.45 4.26
C GLY A 317 -9.26 17.80 4.60
N GLU A 318 -8.30 17.29 3.82
CA GLU A 318 -6.86 17.63 3.88
C GLU A 318 -6.52 18.68 2.82
#